data_AF-A0A8T4JE02-F1
#
_entry.id   AF-A0A8T4JE02-F1
#
_cell.length_a   1.000
_cell.length_b   1.000
_cell.length_c   1.000
_cell.angle_alpha   90.00
_cell.angle_beta   90.00
_cell.angle_gamma   90.00
#
_symmetry.space_group_name_H-M   'P 1'
#
loop_
_entity.id
_entity.type
_entity.pdbx_description
1 polymer ?
#
loop_
_entity_poly.entity_id
_entity_poly.type
_entity_poly.pdbx_seq_one_letter_code
_entity_poly.pdbx_strand_id
1 'polypeptide(L)'
;MKCETCKRDGEVFVEYTQISFCKTCYELFLFKRLKKWFRSNKVIDKSKIHVLLDDDSVGFLFLKKFFEKFFSYPGLKWVVRKRITSRMKNKVVIIPTSLTQETDAFIYAVFNDLNYVFGKNVFMPLTCFLETDLSKWKRKKRTNPVFEDVHFFVEEIVKRRPMARFSILKHLQKF
;
A
#
# COMPACT_ATOMS: atom_id res chain seq x y z
N MET A 1 -24.47 4.38 -10.85
CA MET A 1 -24.65 3.57 -9.62
C MET A 1 -24.59 4.48 -8.41
N LYS A 2 -25.26 4.13 -7.30
CA LYS A 2 -25.21 4.90 -6.04
C LYS A 2 -24.05 4.43 -5.15
N CYS A 3 -23.55 5.34 -4.32
CA CYS A 3 -22.57 5.09 -3.28
C CYS A 3 -23.12 4.11 -2.24
N GLU A 4 -22.40 3.04 -1.97
CA GLU A 4 -22.82 1.98 -1.04
C GLU A 4 -23.08 2.50 0.37
N THR A 5 -22.20 3.40 0.84
CA THR A 5 -22.21 3.90 2.22
C THR A 5 -23.22 5.03 2.47
N CYS A 6 -23.34 6.00 1.55
CA CYS A 6 -24.16 7.20 1.79
C CYS A 6 -25.28 7.42 0.77
N LYS A 7 -25.49 6.49 -0.16
CA LYS A 7 -26.56 6.48 -1.17
C LYS A 7 -26.62 7.70 -2.13
N ARG A 8 -25.67 8.64 -2.04
CA ARG A 8 -25.39 9.69 -3.06
C ARG A 8 -24.83 9.07 -4.34
N ASP A 9 -24.68 9.86 -5.39
CA ASP A 9 -24.08 9.36 -6.64
C ASP A 9 -22.67 8.80 -6.42
N GLY A 10 -22.42 7.64 -7.02
CA GLY A 10 -21.14 6.97 -6.98
C GLY A 10 -20.22 7.51 -8.07
N GLU A 11 -19.00 7.87 -7.69
CA GLU A 11 -17.97 8.41 -8.59
C GLU A 11 -16.83 7.40 -8.83
N VAL A 12 -16.62 6.48 -7.89
CA VAL A 12 -15.55 5.50 -7.91
C VAL A 12 -16.16 4.11 -7.88
N PHE A 13 -15.84 3.28 -8.87
CA PHE A 13 -16.23 1.88 -8.93
C PHE A 13 -15.05 0.98 -8.57
N VAL A 14 -15.28 -0.05 -7.75
CA VAL A 14 -14.28 -1.04 -7.35
C VAL A 14 -14.64 -2.37 -7.99
N GLU A 15 -13.88 -2.80 -9.00
CA GLU A 15 -14.27 -3.90 -9.90
C GLU A 15 -14.34 -5.23 -9.16
N TYR A 16 -13.37 -5.52 -8.29
CA TYR A 16 -13.29 -6.80 -7.59
C TYR A 16 -14.33 -6.99 -6.49
N THR A 17 -15.00 -5.92 -6.04
CA THR A 17 -16.16 -6.03 -5.14
C THR A 17 -17.49 -5.68 -5.81
N GLN A 18 -17.44 -5.11 -7.02
CA GLN A 18 -18.59 -4.55 -7.74
C GLN A 18 -19.32 -3.45 -6.96
N ILE A 19 -18.60 -2.73 -6.08
CA ILE A 19 -19.17 -1.68 -5.24
C ILE A 19 -18.82 -0.30 -5.79
N SER A 20 -19.80 0.61 -5.75
CA SER A 20 -19.60 2.02 -6.08
C SER A 20 -19.58 2.90 -4.83
N PHE A 21 -18.72 3.92 -4.82
CA PHE A 21 -18.55 4.89 -3.74
C PHE A 21 -18.51 6.32 -4.28
N CYS A 22 -19.00 7.29 -3.51
CA CYS A 22 -18.59 8.68 -3.70
C CYS A 22 -17.15 8.88 -3.22
N LYS A 23 -16.47 9.95 -3.64
CA LYS A 23 -15.05 10.19 -3.30
C LYS A 23 -14.76 10.14 -1.79
N THR A 24 -15.60 10.78 -0.98
CA THR A 24 -15.42 10.83 0.48
C THR A 24 -15.56 9.44 1.11
N CYS A 25 -16.58 8.68 0.75
CA CYS A 25 -16.80 7.33 1.29
C CYS A 25 -15.70 6.37 0.82
N TYR A 26 -15.21 6.52 -0.40
CA TYR A 26 -14.07 5.75 -0.91
C TYR A 26 -12.81 6.00 -0.09
N GLU A 27 -12.45 7.25 0.18
CA GLU A 27 -11.31 7.58 1.05
C GLU A 27 -11.46 6.98 2.46
N LEU A 28 -12.65 7.09 3.05
CA LEU A 28 -12.93 6.51 4.37
C LEU A 28 -12.81 4.98 4.36
N PHE A 29 -13.26 4.32 3.29
CA PHE A 29 -13.09 2.89 3.09
C PHE A 29 -11.60 2.51 3.04
N LEU A 30 -10.81 3.23 2.24
CA LEU A 30 -9.36 3.00 2.16
C LEU A 30 -8.68 3.22 3.52
N PHE A 31 -9.00 4.32 4.23
CA PHE A 31 -8.48 4.57 5.57
C PHE A 31 -8.87 3.48 6.58
N LYS A 32 -10.10 2.94 6.50
CA LYS A 32 -10.52 1.82 7.36
C LYS A 32 -9.67 0.57 7.12
N ARG A 33 -9.39 0.25 5.86
CA ARG A 33 -8.52 -0.87 5.45
C ARG A 33 -7.09 -0.69 5.94
N LEU A 34 -6.54 0.51 5.76
CA LEU A 34 -5.20 0.87 6.24
C LEU A 34 -5.10 0.79 7.78
N LYS A 35 -6.08 1.31 8.52
CA LYS A 35 -6.15 1.16 9.98
C LYS A 35 -6.20 -0.29 10.44
N LYS A 36 -6.86 -1.18 9.69
CA LYS A 36 -6.88 -2.62 10.00
C LYS A 36 -5.48 -3.21 9.82
N TRP A 37 -4.80 -2.86 8.73
CA TRP A 37 -3.43 -3.30 8.46
C TRP A 37 -2.46 -2.89 9.57
N PHE A 38 -2.46 -1.62 10.00
CA PHE A 38 -1.60 -1.13 11.08
C PHE A 38 -1.83 -1.88 12.40
N ARG A 39 -3.10 -2.19 12.72
CA ARG A 39 -3.47 -2.95 13.92
C ARG A 39 -3.00 -4.40 13.85
N SER A 40 -3.24 -5.08 12.73
CA SER A 40 -2.84 -6.48 12.54
C SER A 40 -1.32 -6.68 12.58
N ASN A 41 -0.55 -5.71 12.08
CA ASN A 41 0.91 -5.80 12.00
C ASN A 41 1.66 -5.17 13.19
N LYS A 42 0.93 -4.68 14.22
CA LYS A 42 1.51 -4.08 15.44
C LYS A 42 2.62 -3.05 15.18
N VAL A 43 2.47 -2.23 14.13
CA VAL A 43 3.53 -1.31 13.65
C VAL A 43 3.72 -0.09 14.56
N ILE A 44 2.68 0.29 15.30
CA ILE A 44 2.66 1.52 16.09
C ILE A 44 3.47 1.32 17.38
N ASP A 45 4.62 1.97 17.46
CA ASP A 45 5.50 1.96 18.63
C ASP A 45 5.75 3.40 19.12
N LYS A 46 5.14 3.79 20.24
CA LYS A 46 5.25 5.15 20.80
C LYS A 46 6.68 5.52 21.24
N SER A 47 7.55 4.53 21.48
CA SER A 47 8.94 4.78 21.84
C SER A 47 9.82 5.13 20.64
N LYS A 48 9.34 4.86 19.42
CA LYS A 48 10.10 5.00 18.18
C LYS A 48 9.60 6.13 17.30
N ILE A 49 10.52 6.63 16.48
CA ILE A 49 10.20 7.54 15.38
C ILE A 49 9.79 6.69 14.17
N HIS A 50 8.64 7.00 13.60
CA HIS A 50 8.16 6.42 12.35
C HIS A 50 8.67 7.26 11.18
N VAL A 51 9.34 6.64 10.23
CA VAL A 51 9.89 7.30 9.05
C VAL A 51 9.04 6.88 7.85
N LEU A 52 8.29 7.83 7.29
CA LEU A 52 7.62 7.64 6.01
C LEU A 52 8.60 7.97 4.89
N LEU A 53 8.84 7.01 4.00
CA LEU A 53 9.64 7.25 2.81
C LEU A 53 8.83 7.98 1.74
N ASP A 54 9.44 9.03 1.20
CA ASP A 54 8.91 9.81 0.08
C ASP A 54 9.53 9.31 -1.23
N ASP A 55 8.69 8.66 -2.03
CA ASP A 55 8.99 8.19 -3.38
C ASP A 55 8.23 8.98 -4.45
N ASP A 56 7.66 10.14 -4.09
CA ASP A 56 6.81 10.97 -4.94
C ASP A 56 5.56 10.25 -5.51
N SER A 57 5.18 9.07 -5.00
CA SER A 57 4.05 8.29 -5.51
C SER A 57 2.69 8.77 -4.98
N VAL A 58 1.62 8.30 -5.62
CA VAL A 58 0.26 8.45 -5.06
C VAL A 58 0.13 7.73 -3.71
N GLY A 59 0.82 6.59 -3.55
CA GLY A 59 0.88 5.86 -2.31
C GLY A 59 1.48 6.69 -1.18
N PHE A 60 2.60 7.39 -1.43
CA PHE A 60 3.19 8.31 -0.47
C PHE A 60 2.20 9.41 -0.06
N LEU A 61 1.57 10.08 -1.03
CA LEU A 61 0.60 11.14 -0.73
C LEU A 61 -0.58 10.64 0.11
N PHE A 62 -1.05 9.42 -0.17
CA PHE A 62 -2.11 8.78 0.58
C PHE A 62 -1.68 8.45 2.01
N LEU A 63 -0.49 7.87 2.20
CA LEU A 63 0.08 7.62 3.53
C LEU A 63 0.36 8.90 4.30
N LYS A 64 0.92 9.93 3.66
CA LYS A 64 1.17 11.22 4.30
C LYS A 64 -0.13 11.79 4.88
N LYS A 65 -1.20 11.83 4.08
CA LYS A 65 -2.53 12.26 4.55
C LYS A 65 -3.06 11.38 5.69
N PHE A 66 -2.84 10.08 5.63
CA PHE A 66 -3.22 9.16 6.71
C PHE A 66 -2.45 9.45 8.01
N PHE A 67 -1.14 9.68 7.94
CA PHE A 67 -0.30 10.00 9.08
C PHE A 67 -0.67 11.36 9.68
N GLU A 68 -0.88 12.39 8.86
CA GLU A 68 -1.35 13.70 9.34
C GLU A 68 -2.68 13.59 10.09
N LYS A 69 -3.58 12.69 9.67
CA LYS A 69 -4.89 12.51 10.30
C LYS A 69 -4.85 11.64 11.56
N PHE A 70 -4.05 10.57 11.59
CA PHE A 70 -4.11 9.54 12.63
C PHE A 70 -2.85 9.40 13.48
N PHE A 71 -1.73 9.98 13.05
CA PHE A 71 -0.44 9.92 13.76
C PHE A 71 -0.13 11.21 14.53
N SER A 72 -1.09 12.12 14.66
CA SER A 72 -0.99 13.38 15.41
C SER A 72 -1.26 13.23 16.92
N TYR A 73 -1.34 12.00 17.43
CA TYR A 73 -1.56 11.72 18.84
C TYR A 73 -0.31 12.07 19.69
N PRO A 74 -0.50 12.62 20.91
CA PRO A 74 0.60 12.86 21.84
C PRO A 74 1.47 11.62 22.05
N GLY A 75 2.79 11.79 21.93
CA GLY A 75 3.77 10.72 22.10
C GLY A 75 4.10 9.92 20.84
N LEU A 76 3.39 10.12 19.71
CA LEU A 76 3.73 9.47 18.45
C LEU A 76 4.55 10.41 17.57
N LYS A 77 5.80 10.04 17.29
CA LYS A 77 6.71 10.85 16.46
C LYS A 77 6.82 10.24 15.08
N TRP A 78 6.63 11.05 14.04
CA TRP A 78 6.86 10.64 12.66
C TRP A 78 7.52 11.74 11.83
N VAL A 79 8.28 11.33 10.81
CA VAL A 79 9.00 12.23 9.90
C VAL A 79 8.99 11.68 8.48
N VAL A 80 9.13 12.56 7.49
CA VAL A 80 9.32 12.19 6.08
C VAL A 80 10.80 12.18 5.71
N ARG A 81 11.25 11.19 4.92
CA ARG A 81 12.62 11.09 4.40
C ARG A 81 12.62 10.53 2.97
N LYS A 82 13.58 10.94 2.14
CA LYS A 82 13.71 10.44 0.76
C LYS A 82 14.43 9.10 0.61
N ARG A 83 15.23 8.70 1.60
CA ARG A 83 16.05 7.48 1.53
C ARG A 83 16.27 6.86 2.90
N ILE A 84 16.43 5.54 2.93
CA ILE A 84 16.87 4.80 4.11
C ILE A 84 18.34 5.10 4.35
N THR A 85 18.72 5.32 5.61
CA THR A 85 20.12 5.54 6.01
C THR A 85 20.49 4.66 7.20
N SER A 86 21.79 4.42 7.41
CA SER A 86 22.30 3.65 8.55
C SER A 86 21.84 4.16 9.92
N ARG A 87 21.51 5.46 10.02
CA ARG A 87 20.97 6.11 11.23
C ARG A 87 19.50 5.73 11.54
N MET A 88 18.89 4.84 10.76
CA MET A 88 17.49 4.44 10.90
C MET A 88 17.29 3.06 11.53
N LYS A 89 18.35 2.37 11.99
CA LYS A 89 18.26 1.03 12.59
C LYS A 89 17.26 0.91 13.75
N ASN A 90 17.08 1.98 14.55
CA ASN A 90 16.15 2.02 15.69
C ASN A 90 14.80 2.71 15.35
N LYS A 91 14.48 2.91 14.08
CA LYS A 91 13.25 3.56 13.62
C LYS A 91 12.32 2.56 12.97
N VAL A 92 11.03 2.87 12.96
CA VAL A 92 10.03 2.15 12.17
C VAL A 92 10.01 2.77 10.79
N VAL A 93 10.41 2.03 9.75
CA VAL A 93 10.46 2.52 8.37
C VAL A 93 9.19 2.10 7.65
N ILE A 94 8.49 3.05 7.07
CA ILE A 94 7.24 2.88 6.34
C ILE A 94 7.50 3.18 4.87
N ILE A 95 7.29 2.21 3.99
CA ILE A 95 7.49 2.33 2.55
C ILE A 95 6.13 2.36 1.84
N PRO A 96 5.88 3.31 0.92
CA PRO A 96 4.64 3.43 0.15
C PRO A 96 4.47 2.37 -0.96
N THR A 97 4.88 1.12 -0.73
CA THR A 97 4.77 0.02 -1.70
C THR A 97 3.37 -0.61 -1.69
N SER A 98 2.69 -0.57 -2.83
CA SER A 98 1.38 -1.21 -3.05
C SER A 98 1.48 -2.73 -3.19
N LEU A 99 0.33 -3.42 -3.14
CA LEU A 99 0.25 -4.85 -3.44
C LEU A 99 0.81 -5.20 -4.82
N THR A 100 0.53 -4.33 -5.79
CA THR A 100 0.97 -4.51 -7.18
C THR A 100 2.50 -4.54 -7.25
N GLN A 101 3.14 -3.47 -6.77
CA GLN A 101 4.59 -3.31 -6.77
C GLN A 101 5.29 -4.42 -5.99
N GLU A 102 4.76 -4.79 -4.82
CA GLU A 102 5.37 -5.82 -3.98
C GLU A 102 5.32 -7.21 -4.64
N THR A 103 4.18 -7.55 -5.26
CA THR A 103 4.05 -8.82 -5.97
C THR A 103 5.00 -8.88 -7.16
N ASP A 104 5.08 -7.79 -7.94
CA ASP A 104 5.95 -7.73 -9.11
C ASP A 104 7.43 -7.87 -8.71
N ALA A 105 7.84 -7.18 -7.63
CA ALA A 105 9.19 -7.28 -7.08
C ALA A 105 9.53 -8.69 -6.59
N PHE A 106 8.59 -9.36 -5.91
CA PHE A 106 8.77 -10.73 -5.45
C PHE A 106 8.93 -11.71 -6.62
N ILE A 107 8.00 -11.67 -7.59
CA ILE A 107 8.04 -12.57 -8.74
C ILE A 107 9.31 -12.34 -9.57
N TYR A 108 9.73 -11.09 -9.74
CA TYR A 108 10.99 -10.76 -10.37
C TYR A 108 12.17 -11.41 -9.62
N ALA A 109 12.22 -11.30 -8.30
CA ALA A 109 13.29 -11.90 -7.50
C ALA A 109 13.33 -13.43 -7.64
N VAL A 110 12.18 -14.10 -7.64
CA VAL A 110 12.08 -15.55 -7.84
C VAL A 110 12.60 -15.99 -9.21
N PHE A 111 12.21 -15.29 -10.28
CA PHE A 111 12.65 -15.65 -11.63
C PHE A 111 14.14 -15.38 -11.89
N ASN A 112 14.77 -14.51 -11.10
CA ASN A 112 16.16 -14.12 -11.26
C ASN A 112 17.08 -14.68 -10.15
N ASP A 113 16.59 -15.61 -9.34
CA ASP A 113 17.32 -16.19 -8.19
C ASP A 113 17.94 -15.13 -7.26
N LEU A 114 17.20 -14.04 -7.02
CA LEU A 114 17.63 -12.94 -6.17
C LEU A 114 17.10 -13.13 -4.75
N ASN A 115 17.94 -12.80 -3.76
CA ASN A 115 17.53 -12.77 -2.36
C ASN A 115 16.47 -11.69 -2.12
N TYR A 116 15.23 -12.11 -1.87
CA TYR A 116 14.14 -11.23 -1.51
C TYR A 116 14.14 -10.98 0.01
N VAL A 117 14.74 -9.86 0.43
CA VAL A 117 14.98 -9.58 1.86
C VAL A 117 14.05 -8.50 2.40
N PHE A 118 13.33 -8.83 3.47
CA PHE A 118 12.62 -7.86 4.29
C PHE A 118 13.57 -7.24 5.32
N GLY A 119 13.68 -5.91 5.32
CA GLY A 119 14.43 -5.21 6.35
C GLY A 119 13.74 -5.33 7.72
N LYS A 120 14.51 -5.61 8.78
CA LYS A 120 14.01 -5.53 10.15
C LYS A 120 13.50 -4.10 10.42
N ASN A 121 12.28 -3.97 10.93
CA ASN A 121 11.55 -2.71 11.14
C ASN A 121 11.08 -1.97 9.87
N VAL A 122 11.09 -2.62 8.70
CA VAL A 122 10.52 -2.08 7.46
C VAL A 122 9.11 -2.61 7.27
N PHE A 123 8.17 -1.71 6.98
CA PHE A 123 6.75 -2.01 6.87
C PHE A 123 6.18 -1.40 5.60
N MET A 124 5.35 -2.17 4.89
CA MET A 124 4.75 -1.78 3.61
C MET A 124 3.22 -1.78 3.73
N PRO A 125 2.63 -0.75 4.36
CA PRO A 125 1.22 -0.76 4.71
C PRO A 125 0.27 -0.73 3.50
N LEU A 126 0.75 -0.32 2.32
CA LEU A 126 -0.04 -0.29 1.11
C LEU A 126 -0.12 -1.64 0.37
N THR A 127 0.53 -2.69 0.89
CA THR A 127 0.35 -4.08 0.43
C THR A 127 -1.09 -4.59 0.58
N CYS A 128 -1.93 -3.85 1.29
CA CYS A 128 -3.37 -4.12 1.31
C CYS A 128 -4.15 -3.47 0.16
N PHE A 129 -3.55 -2.70 -0.75
CA PHE A 129 -4.22 -2.03 -1.87
C PHE A 129 -3.61 -2.40 -3.21
N LEU A 130 -4.44 -2.54 -4.24
CA LEU A 130 -3.97 -2.52 -5.62
C LEU A 130 -3.53 -1.10 -6.00
N GLU A 131 -2.61 -0.97 -6.93
CA GLU A 131 -2.22 0.36 -7.45
C GLU A 131 -3.41 1.10 -8.10
N THR A 132 -4.33 0.35 -8.70
CA THR A 132 -5.59 0.87 -9.26
C THR A 132 -6.48 1.49 -8.19
N ASP A 133 -6.52 0.93 -6.98
CA ASP A 133 -7.29 1.49 -5.86
C ASP A 133 -6.79 2.89 -5.48
N LEU A 134 -5.47 3.05 -5.40
CA LEU A 134 -4.82 4.31 -5.04
C LEU A 134 -4.92 5.35 -6.17
N SER A 135 -4.80 4.91 -7.42
CA SER A 135 -4.95 5.77 -8.60
C SER A 135 -6.38 6.34 -8.72
N LYS A 136 -7.39 5.58 -8.30
CA LYS A 136 -8.79 6.07 -8.24
C LYS A 136 -9.00 7.12 -7.15
N TRP A 137 -8.25 7.05 -6.06
CA TRP A 137 -8.32 8.05 -4.99
C TRP A 137 -7.75 9.39 -5.43
N LYS A 138 -6.61 9.39 -6.13
CA LYS A 138 -6.02 10.61 -6.70
C LYS A 138 -5.45 10.33 -8.09
N ARG A 139 -6.04 10.96 -9.11
CA ARG A 139 -5.55 10.89 -10.49
C ARG A 139 -4.15 11.50 -10.57
N LYS A 140 -3.14 10.66 -10.69
CA LYS A 140 -1.78 11.03 -11.07
C LYS A 140 -1.37 10.10 -12.22
N LYS A 141 -0.47 10.57 -13.09
CA LYS A 141 0.09 9.75 -14.16
C LYS A 141 0.65 8.46 -13.53
N ARG A 142 0.26 7.29 -14.05
CA ARG A 142 0.84 6.01 -13.62
C ARG A 142 2.35 6.12 -13.79
N THR A 143 3.09 5.79 -12.75
CA THR A 143 4.51 5.48 -12.88
C THR A 143 4.62 4.20 -13.70
N ASN A 144 5.55 4.17 -14.67
CA ASN A 144 5.81 2.94 -15.41
C ASN A 144 6.17 1.82 -14.42
N PRO A 145 5.69 0.59 -14.65
CA PRO A 145 6.03 -0.53 -13.78
C PRO A 145 7.55 -0.74 -13.76
N VAL A 146 8.11 -0.95 -12.58
CA VAL A 146 9.56 -1.15 -12.39
C VAL A 146 10.03 -2.47 -13.05
N PHE A 147 9.12 -3.42 -13.26
CA PHE A 147 9.35 -4.71 -13.91
C PHE A 147 8.23 -4.97 -14.92
N GLU A 148 8.32 -4.39 -16.11
CA GLU A 148 7.24 -4.38 -17.09
C GLU A 148 6.80 -5.79 -17.54
N ASP A 149 7.75 -6.67 -17.87
CA ASP A 149 7.44 -8.05 -18.29
C ASP A 149 6.75 -8.86 -17.18
N VAL A 150 7.26 -8.73 -15.95
CA VAL A 150 6.69 -9.40 -14.78
C VAL A 150 5.30 -8.85 -14.47
N HIS A 151 5.13 -7.53 -14.58
CA HIS A 151 3.84 -6.88 -14.38
C HIS A 151 2.79 -7.45 -15.35
N PHE A 152 3.09 -7.50 -16.65
CA PHE A 152 2.17 -8.05 -17.64
C PHE A 152 1.86 -9.53 -17.41
N PHE A 153 2.87 -10.33 -17.07
CA PHE A 153 2.68 -11.74 -16.70
C PHE A 153 1.70 -11.90 -15.51
N VAL A 154 1.89 -11.12 -14.45
CA VAL A 154 1.00 -11.18 -13.27
C VAL A 154 -0.40 -10.69 -13.60
N GLU A 155 -0.55 -9.65 -14.43
CA GLU A 155 -1.87 -9.16 -14.85
C GLU A 155 -2.66 -10.20 -15.66
N GLU A 156 -2.01 -10.99 -16.52
CA GLU A 156 -2.66 -12.12 -17.21
C GLU A 156 -3.20 -13.18 -16.23
N ILE A 157 -2.49 -13.44 -15.14
CA ILE A 157 -2.95 -14.34 -14.08
C ILE A 157 -4.14 -13.71 -13.34
N VAL A 158 -4.06 -12.41 -12.99
CA VAL A 158 -5.10 -11.69 -12.25
C VAL A 158 -6.42 -11.64 -13.04
N LYS A 159 -6.37 -11.50 -14.37
CA LYS A 159 -7.55 -11.56 -15.24
C LYS A 159 -8.33 -12.87 -15.05
N ARG A 160 -7.62 -14.00 -14.88
CA ARG A 160 -8.22 -15.32 -14.68
C ARG A 160 -8.53 -15.60 -13.21
N ARG A 161 -7.76 -15.02 -12.30
CA ARG A 161 -7.87 -15.22 -10.84
C ARG A 161 -7.69 -13.87 -10.11
N PRO A 162 -8.78 -13.11 -9.89
CA PRO A 162 -8.72 -11.74 -9.34
C PRO A 162 -8.00 -11.58 -7.99
N MET A 163 -7.86 -12.65 -7.21
CA MET A 163 -7.21 -12.66 -5.89
C MET A 163 -5.77 -13.21 -5.91
N ALA A 164 -5.17 -13.40 -7.09
CA ALA A 164 -3.84 -13.98 -7.23
C ALA A 164 -2.76 -13.19 -6.47
N ARG A 165 -2.72 -11.85 -6.63
CA ARG A 165 -1.74 -10.99 -5.93
C ARG A 165 -1.81 -11.15 -4.40
N PHE A 166 -3.01 -11.16 -3.82
CA PHE A 166 -3.19 -11.40 -2.38
C PHE A 166 -2.72 -12.79 -1.95
N SER A 167 -2.96 -13.80 -2.79
CA SER A 167 -2.53 -15.17 -2.51
C SER A 167 -1.01 -15.29 -2.50
N ILE A 168 -0.34 -14.65 -3.47
CA ILE A 168 1.13 -14.61 -3.56
C ILE A 168 1.74 -13.97 -2.29
N LEU A 169 1.30 -12.77 -1.89
CA LEU A 169 1.83 -12.13 -0.68
C LEU A 169 1.49 -12.88 0.62
N LYS A 170 0.37 -13.59 0.68
CA LYS A 170 0.02 -14.38 1.88
C LYS A 170 1.00 -15.54 2.09
N HIS A 171 1.56 -16.10 1.01
CA HIS A 171 2.60 -17.12 1.11
C HIS A 171 3.92 -16.51 1.63
N LEU A 172 4.25 -15.27 1.25
CA LEU A 172 5.43 -14.56 1.75
C LEU A 172 5.43 -14.32 3.26
N GLN A 173 4.27 -14.04 3.86
CA GLN A 173 4.16 -13.79 5.31
C GLN A 173 4.30 -15.05 6.18
N LYS A 174 4.38 -16.24 5.57
CA LYS A 174 4.52 -17.54 6.26
C LYS A 174 5.95 -18.10 6.23
N PHE A 175 6.83 -17.52 5.42
CA PHE A 175 8.27 -17.80 5.42
C PHE A 175 8.98 -16.71 6.22
#